data_AF-A0A4R3Y300-F1
#
_entry.id   AF-A0A4R3Y300-F1
#
_cell.length_a   1.000
_cell.length_b   1.000
_cell.length_c   1.000
_cell.angle_alpha   90.00
_cell.angle_beta   90.00
_cell.angle_gamma   90.00
#
_symmetry.space_group_name_H-M   'P 1'
#
loop_
_entity.id
_entity.type
_entity.pdbx_description
1 polymer ?
#
loop_
_entity_poly.entity_id
_entity_poly.type
_entity_poly.pdbx_seq_one_letter_code
_entity_poly.pdbx_strand_id
1 'polypeptide(L)'
;MASWTKDDLHKLDVKYAQEGVHLHQRPFRAATELLGAAFALGVGRNPEVKKIMDAYAELVPEVNTTWPGAGVGLAVSVDRVRKLTLAVIFGGQSIEPWQATGFNSIEEWWAWCRQRHDIASEASFAFADLYDFTYGLNEVDDRCVNAATLWRMAKSNLEDVANILPSTFSVDSVIQPICMVAELAM
;
A
#
# COMPACT_ATOMS: atom_id res chain seq x y z
N MET A 1 2.89 12.66 -28.96
CA MET A 1 2.04 12.54 -27.76
C MET A 1 1.03 11.44 -28.05
N ALA A 2 0.93 10.43 -27.20
CA ALA A 2 -0.08 9.40 -27.36
C ALA A 2 -1.46 10.05 -27.14
N SER A 3 -2.30 10.04 -28.17
CA SER A 3 -3.68 10.54 -28.11
C SER A 3 -4.54 9.44 -27.52
N TRP A 4 -4.79 9.47 -26.21
CA TRP A 4 -5.73 8.57 -25.54
C TRP A 4 -7.06 9.30 -25.29
N THR A 5 -8.14 8.53 -25.20
CA THR A 5 -9.50 9.02 -24.93
C THR A 5 -10.07 8.38 -23.66
N LYS A 6 -11.19 8.91 -23.14
CA LYS A 6 -11.91 8.29 -22.02
C LYS A 6 -12.39 6.87 -22.34
N ASP A 7 -12.76 6.62 -23.59
CA ASP A 7 -13.15 5.27 -24.04
C ASP A 7 -11.96 4.30 -24.03
N ASP A 8 -10.74 4.77 -24.27
CA ASP A 8 -9.55 3.94 -24.13
C ASP A 8 -9.30 3.58 -22.67
N LEU A 9 -9.50 4.52 -21.74
CA LEU A 9 -9.43 4.23 -20.30
C LEU A 9 -10.51 3.24 -19.86
N HIS A 10 -11.75 3.34 -20.37
CA HIS A 10 -12.80 2.36 -20.10
C HIS A 10 -12.41 0.95 -20.56
N LYS A 11 -11.90 0.82 -21.80
CA LYS A 11 -11.46 -0.47 -22.34
C LYS A 11 -10.31 -1.05 -21.51
N LEU A 12 -9.36 -0.21 -21.10
CA LEU A 12 -8.25 -0.62 -20.24
C LEU A 12 -8.74 -1.05 -18.86
N ASP A 13 -9.68 -0.32 -18.24
CA ASP A 13 -10.23 -0.71 -16.94
C ASP A 13 -10.95 -2.07 -17.00
N VAL A 14 -11.75 -2.32 -18.05
CA VAL A 14 -12.39 -3.62 -18.27
C VAL A 14 -11.35 -4.73 -18.45
N LYS A 15 -10.31 -4.50 -19.26
CA LYS A 15 -9.18 -5.42 -19.44
C LYS A 15 -8.51 -5.73 -18.10
N TYR A 16 -8.18 -4.71 -17.32
CA TYR A 16 -7.52 -4.86 -16.03
C TYR A 16 -8.39 -5.57 -15.00
N ALA A 17 -9.70 -5.34 -15.01
CA ALA A 17 -10.64 -6.08 -14.18
C ALA A 17 -10.65 -7.57 -14.52
N GLN A 18 -10.65 -7.92 -15.81
CA GLN A 18 -10.58 -9.30 -16.29
C GLN A 18 -9.22 -9.97 -15.95
N GLU A 19 -8.13 -9.19 -15.95
CA GLU A 19 -6.79 -9.64 -15.56
C GLU A 19 -6.59 -9.71 -14.02
N GLY A 20 -7.60 -9.38 -13.21
CA GLY A 20 -7.52 -9.42 -11.75
C GLY A 20 -6.70 -8.28 -11.13
N VAL A 21 -6.44 -7.21 -11.86
CA VAL A 21 -5.70 -6.04 -11.36
C VAL A 21 -6.58 -5.28 -10.36
N HIS A 22 -6.05 -5.06 -9.15
CA HIS A 22 -6.75 -4.34 -8.10
C HIS A 22 -7.04 -2.90 -8.52
N LEU A 23 -8.20 -2.36 -8.11
CA LEU A 23 -8.70 -1.03 -8.50
C LEU A 23 -7.64 0.06 -8.29
N HIS A 24 -6.94 0.03 -7.16
CA HIS A 24 -5.90 1.00 -6.86
C HIS A 24 -4.72 0.96 -7.84
N GLN A 25 -4.43 -0.15 -8.51
CA GLN A 25 -3.27 -0.28 -9.41
C GLN A 25 -3.58 0.19 -10.84
N ARG A 26 -4.87 0.28 -11.20
CA ARG A 26 -5.32 0.49 -12.58
C ARG A 26 -4.93 1.85 -13.17
N PRO A 27 -5.06 2.99 -12.44
CA PRO A 27 -4.67 4.30 -12.97
C PRO A 27 -3.18 4.34 -13.36
N PHE A 28 -2.34 3.69 -12.57
CA PHE A 28 -0.91 3.58 -12.84
C PHE A 28 -0.61 2.72 -14.05
N ARG A 29 -1.21 1.52 -14.10
CA ARG A 29 -1.02 0.59 -15.21
C ARG A 29 -1.47 1.21 -16.53
N ALA A 30 -2.57 1.97 -16.51
CA ALA A 30 -3.01 2.76 -17.65
C ALA A 30 -2.00 3.85 -18.04
N ALA A 31 -1.46 4.60 -17.08
CA ALA A 31 -0.44 5.62 -17.38
C ALA A 31 0.83 5.01 -17.98
N THR A 32 1.27 3.84 -17.50
CA THR A 32 2.40 3.12 -18.09
C THR A 32 2.09 2.58 -19.49
N GLU A 33 0.91 1.99 -19.72
CA GLU A 33 0.53 1.40 -21.01
C GLU A 33 0.28 2.48 -22.08
N LEU A 34 -0.36 3.59 -21.72
CA LEU A 34 -0.71 4.68 -22.65
C LEU A 34 0.48 5.60 -22.97
N LEU A 35 1.33 5.90 -21.98
CA LEU A 35 2.44 6.84 -22.18
C LEU A 35 3.73 6.14 -22.60
N GLY A 36 3.88 4.84 -22.31
CA GLY A 36 5.05 4.05 -22.67
C GLY A 36 6.36 4.73 -22.25
N ALA A 37 7.27 4.95 -23.21
CA ALA A 37 8.55 5.62 -22.96
C ALA A 37 8.43 7.09 -22.51
N ALA A 38 7.26 7.73 -22.69
CA ALA A 38 7.00 9.08 -22.20
C ALA A 38 6.53 9.10 -20.73
N PHE A 39 6.30 7.93 -20.13
CA PHE A 39 5.94 7.83 -18.72
C PHE A 39 7.12 8.27 -17.83
N ALA A 40 6.86 9.19 -16.90
CA ALA A 40 7.87 9.65 -15.93
C ALA A 40 7.20 10.04 -14.60
N LEU A 41 7.76 9.55 -13.50
CA LEU A 41 7.39 9.91 -12.12
C LEU A 41 8.52 10.75 -11.51
N GLY A 42 8.20 11.87 -10.87
CA GLY A 42 9.19 12.70 -10.18
C GLY A 42 9.05 14.21 -10.43
N VAL A 43 9.99 14.97 -9.85
CA VAL A 43 9.96 16.44 -9.82
C VAL A 43 10.02 17.01 -11.25
N GLY A 44 8.96 17.72 -11.65
CA GLY A 44 8.71 18.13 -13.05
C GLY A 44 7.48 17.46 -13.69
N ARG A 45 6.71 16.67 -12.92
CA ARG A 45 5.37 16.07 -13.19
C ARG A 45 4.93 16.10 -14.66
N ASN A 46 5.03 14.95 -15.33
CA ASN A 46 4.40 14.74 -16.62
C ASN A 46 2.88 15.06 -16.52
N PRO A 47 2.39 16.14 -17.15
CA PRO A 47 0.99 16.55 -17.04
C PRO A 47 0.03 15.49 -17.55
N GLU A 48 0.48 14.64 -18.49
CA GLU A 48 -0.32 13.55 -19.05
C GLU A 48 -0.58 12.45 -18.03
N VAL A 49 0.38 12.15 -17.13
CA VAL A 49 0.13 11.23 -16.02
C VAL A 49 -0.98 11.78 -15.14
N LYS A 50 -0.92 13.07 -14.78
CA LYS A 50 -1.98 13.69 -13.98
C LYS A 50 -3.35 13.65 -14.67
N LYS A 51 -3.41 13.94 -15.98
CA LYS A 51 -4.67 13.86 -16.75
C LYS A 51 -5.26 12.45 -16.76
N ILE A 52 -4.44 11.41 -16.90
CA ILE A 52 -4.89 10.01 -16.84
C ILE A 52 -5.43 9.71 -15.44
N MET A 53 -4.74 10.14 -14.38
CA MET A 53 -5.19 9.95 -12.99
C MET A 53 -6.52 10.65 -12.72
N ASP A 54 -6.66 11.91 -13.14
CA ASP A 54 -7.88 12.70 -12.95
C ASP A 54 -9.06 12.05 -13.71
N ALA A 55 -8.82 11.56 -14.94
CA ALA A 55 -9.84 10.86 -15.72
C ALA A 55 -10.24 9.51 -15.11
N TYR A 56 -9.30 8.79 -14.49
CA TYR A 56 -9.60 7.57 -13.73
C TYR A 56 -10.38 7.88 -12.45
N ALA A 57 -10.10 9.00 -11.78
CA ALA A 57 -10.84 9.43 -10.60
C ALA A 57 -12.28 9.85 -10.93
N GLU A 58 -12.55 10.34 -12.14
CA GLU A 58 -13.92 10.56 -12.62
C GLU A 58 -14.66 9.24 -12.89
N LEU A 59 -13.95 8.22 -13.37
CA LEU A 59 -14.52 6.91 -13.68
C LEU A 59 -14.75 6.05 -12.43
N VAL A 60 -13.78 6.05 -11.52
CA VAL A 60 -13.75 5.25 -10.29
C VAL A 60 -13.34 6.18 -9.15
N PRO A 61 -14.28 6.90 -8.52
CA PRO A 61 -13.97 7.88 -7.47
C PRO A 61 -13.15 7.32 -6.29
N GLU A 62 -13.29 6.02 -6.02
CA GLU A 62 -12.58 5.27 -4.97
C GLU A 62 -11.06 5.26 -5.16
N VAL A 63 -10.55 5.53 -6.37
CA VAL A 63 -9.09 5.64 -6.59
C VAL A 63 -8.50 6.84 -5.87
N ASN A 64 -9.27 7.91 -5.61
CA ASN A 64 -8.76 9.09 -4.90
C ASN A 64 -8.28 8.77 -3.47
N THR A 65 -8.82 7.73 -2.85
CA THR A 65 -8.49 7.32 -1.48
C THR A 65 -7.64 6.05 -1.43
N THR A 66 -7.53 5.32 -2.53
CA THR A 66 -6.81 4.04 -2.60
C THR A 66 -5.51 4.11 -3.40
N TRP A 67 -5.29 5.16 -4.19
CA TRP A 67 -4.07 5.43 -4.95
C TRP A 67 -3.12 6.41 -4.22
N PRO A 68 -1.78 6.22 -4.29
CA PRO A 68 -1.06 5.06 -4.79
C PRO A 68 -1.23 3.88 -3.85
N GLY A 69 -1.67 2.74 -4.42
CA GLY A 69 -1.96 1.51 -3.71
C GLY A 69 -0.95 1.28 -2.61
N ALA A 70 -1.39 1.31 -1.36
CA ALA A 70 -0.48 1.26 -0.25
C ALA A 70 -0.69 -0.03 0.50
N GLY A 71 0.37 -0.83 0.69
CA GLY A 71 0.29 -1.96 1.62
C GLY A 71 -0.18 -1.43 2.97
N VAL A 72 -1.26 -2.00 3.51
CA VAL A 72 -1.83 -1.54 4.78
C VAL A 72 -1.37 -2.49 5.89
N GLY A 73 -0.73 -1.93 6.92
CA GLY A 73 -0.24 -2.69 8.07
C GLY A 73 -0.43 -1.94 9.38
N LEU A 74 0.23 -2.39 10.45
CA LEU A 74 0.15 -1.76 11.78
C LEU A 74 1.52 -1.53 12.40
N ALA A 75 1.74 -0.32 12.90
CA ALA A 75 2.80 -0.05 13.85
C ALA A 75 2.20 0.12 15.26
N VAL A 76 2.81 -0.55 16.24
CA VAL A 76 2.43 -0.48 17.64
C VAL A 76 3.54 0.22 18.43
N SER A 77 3.18 1.24 19.21
CA SER A 77 4.05 1.82 20.25
C SER A 77 3.39 1.59 21.60
N VAL A 78 3.86 0.57 22.33
CA VAL A 78 3.31 0.15 23.63
C VAL A 78 1.83 -0.22 23.50
N ASP A 79 0.92 0.71 23.78
CA ASP A 79 -0.54 0.56 23.77
C ASP A 79 -1.21 1.37 22.66
N ARG A 80 -0.44 2.11 21.86
CA ARG A 80 -0.95 2.95 20.78
C ARG A 80 -0.68 2.28 19.45
N VAL A 81 -1.76 1.90 18.77
CA VAL A 81 -1.66 1.30 17.45
C VAL A 81 -2.03 2.31 16.38
N ARG A 82 -1.23 2.34 15.32
CA ARG A 82 -1.48 3.16 14.14
C ARG A 82 -1.47 2.32 12.87
N LYS A 83 -2.41 2.66 11.99
CA LYS A 83 -2.43 2.22 10.60
C LYS A 83 -1.17 2.71 9.89
N LEU A 84 -0.49 1.80 9.22
CA LEU A 84 0.68 2.04 8.39
C LEU A 84 0.28 1.88 6.94
N THR A 85 0.74 2.80 6.08
CA THR A 85 0.35 2.89 4.67
C THR A 85 1.63 2.95 3.81
N LEU A 86 2.00 1.85 3.18
CA LEU A 86 3.20 1.73 2.33
C LEU A 86 2.90 2.03 0.87
N ALA A 87 3.10 3.26 0.40
CA ALA A 87 2.88 3.61 -1.01
C ALA A 87 3.67 2.69 -1.97
N VAL A 88 2.97 1.89 -2.78
CA VAL A 88 3.57 1.12 -3.87
C VAL A 88 3.85 2.08 -5.02
N ILE A 89 5.12 2.39 -5.25
CA ILE A 89 5.56 3.14 -6.44
C ILE A 89 6.70 2.35 -7.10
N PHE A 90 6.64 2.21 -8.42
CA PHE A 90 7.80 1.76 -9.21
C PHE A 90 8.96 2.75 -9.01
N GLY A 91 10.07 2.26 -8.48
CA GLY A 91 11.26 3.04 -8.14
C GLY A 91 11.69 2.83 -6.69
N GLY A 92 12.88 3.30 -6.33
CA GLY A 92 13.33 3.33 -4.94
C GLY A 92 12.93 4.64 -4.29
N GLN A 93 11.90 4.62 -3.44
CA GLN A 93 11.67 5.72 -2.50
C GLN A 93 12.11 5.24 -1.11
N SER A 94 13.08 5.93 -0.51
CA SER A 94 13.37 5.76 0.92
C SER A 94 12.17 6.32 1.68
N ILE A 95 11.33 5.44 2.21
CA ILE A 95 10.21 5.82 3.08
C ILE A 95 10.75 5.74 4.50
N GLU A 96 10.72 6.86 5.20
CA GLU A 96 11.12 6.90 6.60
C GLU A 96 9.99 6.33 7.50
N PRO A 97 10.31 5.73 8.67
CA PRO A 97 9.29 5.15 9.56
C PRO A 97 8.16 6.12 9.95
N TRP A 98 8.48 7.40 10.16
CA TRP A 98 7.52 8.44 10.50
C TRP A 98 6.55 8.76 9.34
N GLN A 99 7.02 8.66 8.09
CA GLN A 99 6.19 8.86 6.89
C GLN A 99 5.22 7.70 6.70
N ALA A 100 5.72 6.47 6.85
CA ALA A 100 4.91 5.26 6.71
C ALA A 100 3.77 5.19 7.74
N THR A 101 4.02 5.68 8.96
CA THR A 101 3.06 5.73 10.07
C THR A 101 2.13 6.96 10.03
N GLY A 102 2.21 7.75 8.95
CA GLY A 102 1.29 8.87 8.68
C GLY A 102 1.48 10.07 9.61
N PHE A 103 2.70 10.32 10.09
CA PHE A 103 3.04 11.55 10.80
C PHE A 103 3.45 12.64 9.81
N ASN A 104 3.19 13.89 10.16
CA ASN A 104 3.57 15.03 9.33
C ASN A 104 5.06 15.38 9.47
N SER A 105 5.68 14.98 10.58
CA SER A 105 7.09 15.20 10.84
C SER A 105 7.71 14.12 11.75
N ILE A 106 9.03 14.04 11.76
CA ILE A 106 9.79 13.13 12.63
C ILE A 106 9.63 13.50 14.11
N GLU A 107 9.43 14.78 14.44
CA GLU A 107 9.22 15.25 15.80
C GLU A 107 7.87 14.76 16.35
N GLU A 108 6.82 14.75 15.51
CA GLU A 108 5.50 14.22 15.86
C GLU A 108 5.59 12.72 16.15
N TRP A 109 6.32 11.97 15.31
CA TRP A 109 6.61 10.56 15.51
C TRP A 109 7.46 10.30 16.76
N TRP A 110 8.49 11.12 17.00
CA TRP A 110 9.35 11.01 18.19
C TRP A 110 8.57 11.26 19.48
N ALA A 111 7.66 12.25 19.47
CA ALA A 111 6.74 12.48 20.57
C ALA A 111 5.78 11.30 20.77
N TRP A 112 5.29 10.67 19.69
CA TRP A 112 4.49 9.45 19.76
C TRP A 112 5.26 8.28 20.38
N CYS A 113 6.55 8.14 20.05
CA CYS A 113 7.49 7.22 20.69
C CYS A 113 7.91 7.63 22.12
N ARG A 114 7.21 8.58 22.76
CA ARG A 114 7.47 9.07 24.12
C ARG A 114 8.89 9.59 24.32
N GLN A 115 9.52 10.04 23.24
CA GLN A 115 10.90 10.51 23.22
C GLN A 115 11.90 9.47 23.76
N ARG A 116 11.64 8.20 23.49
CA ARG A 116 12.41 7.05 23.96
C ARG A 116 13.01 6.27 22.79
N HIS A 117 14.32 6.06 22.84
CA HIS A 117 15.06 5.42 21.74
C HIS A 117 14.71 3.94 21.57
N ASP A 118 14.41 3.23 22.66
CA ASP A 118 13.99 1.84 22.60
C ASP A 118 12.63 1.69 21.90
N ILE A 119 11.64 2.51 22.26
CA ILE A 119 10.31 2.52 21.62
C ILE A 119 10.41 2.93 20.13
N ALA A 120 11.24 3.92 19.82
CA ALA A 120 11.48 4.35 18.44
C ALA A 120 12.15 3.24 17.60
N SER A 121 13.06 2.47 18.20
CA SER A 121 13.72 1.34 17.54
C SER A 121 12.72 0.23 17.24
N GLU A 122 11.90 -0.16 18.22
CA GLU A 122 10.84 -1.17 18.05
C GLU A 122 9.85 -0.78 16.94
N ALA A 123 9.38 0.48 16.93
CA ALA A 123 8.49 0.98 15.89
C ALA A 123 9.13 0.96 14.50
N SER A 124 10.45 1.21 14.43
CA SER A 124 11.20 1.17 13.16
C SER A 124 11.40 -0.26 12.66
N PHE A 125 11.65 -1.22 13.55
CA PHE A 125 11.71 -2.64 13.20
C PHE A 125 10.35 -3.17 12.73
N ALA A 126 9.27 -2.82 13.42
CA ALA A 126 7.92 -3.18 12.97
C ALA A 126 7.60 -2.62 11.57
N PHE A 127 8.08 -1.42 11.25
CA PHE A 127 8.00 -0.87 9.89
C PHE A 127 8.81 -1.69 8.88
N ALA A 128 10.06 -2.05 9.21
CA ALA A 128 10.91 -2.87 8.35
C ALA A 128 10.29 -4.25 8.07
N ASP A 129 9.80 -4.92 9.12
CA ASP A 129 9.13 -6.22 8.99
C ASP A 129 7.89 -6.13 8.09
N LEU A 130 7.09 -5.07 8.21
CA LEU A 130 5.94 -4.85 7.32
C LEU A 130 6.36 -4.56 5.89
N TYR A 131 7.47 -3.86 5.71
CA TYR A 131 8.02 -3.57 4.39
C TYR A 131 8.47 -4.87 3.71
N ASP A 132 9.24 -5.69 4.41
CA ASP A 132 9.68 -7.01 3.95
C ASP A 132 8.48 -7.95 3.72
N PHE A 133 7.49 -7.93 4.61
CA PHE A 133 6.28 -8.72 4.45
C PHE A 133 5.50 -8.30 3.20
N THR A 134 5.42 -7.00 2.93
CA THR A 134 4.70 -6.43 1.79
C THR A 134 5.42 -6.64 0.46
N TYR A 135 6.74 -6.47 0.42
CA TYR A 135 7.52 -6.46 -0.82
C TYR A 135 8.41 -7.69 -1.05
N GLY A 136 8.62 -8.53 -0.03
CA GLY A 136 9.42 -9.75 -0.10
C GLY A 136 8.81 -10.89 -0.94
N LEU A 137 7.60 -10.71 -1.46
CA LEU A 137 6.92 -11.69 -2.33
C LEU A 137 7.65 -11.99 -3.63
N ASN A 138 8.47 -11.06 -4.14
CA ASN A 138 9.19 -11.25 -5.40
C ASN A 138 10.07 -12.52 -5.39
N GLU A 139 10.51 -12.99 -4.21
CA GLU A 139 11.30 -14.22 -4.09
C GLU A 139 10.45 -15.50 -4.09
N VAL A 140 9.16 -15.40 -3.77
CA VAL A 140 8.23 -16.52 -3.56
C VAL A 140 7.28 -16.72 -4.75
N ASP A 141 6.89 -15.63 -5.42
CA ASP A 141 5.89 -15.63 -6.51
C ASP A 141 6.27 -16.55 -7.67
N ASP A 142 7.57 -16.67 -7.99
CA ASP A 142 8.05 -17.52 -9.08
C ASP A 142 8.31 -18.99 -8.68
N ARG A 143 8.24 -19.32 -7.37
CA ARG A 143 8.68 -20.62 -6.85
C ARG A 143 7.53 -21.51 -6.39
N CYS A 144 6.44 -20.95 -5.86
CA CYS A 144 5.30 -21.74 -5.37
C CYS A 144 3.99 -20.94 -5.35
N VAL A 145 3.07 -21.26 -6.25
CA VAL A 145 1.75 -20.60 -6.37
C VAL A 145 0.91 -20.72 -5.09
N ASN A 146 1.01 -21.84 -4.37
CA ASN A 146 0.30 -22.03 -3.11
C ASN A 146 0.86 -21.13 -2.01
N ALA A 147 2.18 -20.99 -1.91
CA ALA A 147 2.82 -20.10 -0.94
C ALA A 147 2.45 -18.64 -1.22
N ALA A 148 2.48 -18.21 -2.49
CA ALA A 148 2.03 -16.88 -2.90
C ALA A 148 0.56 -16.61 -2.52
N THR A 149 -0.31 -17.62 -2.62
CA THR A 149 -1.72 -17.52 -2.24
C THR A 149 -1.88 -17.38 -0.72
N LEU A 150 -1.22 -18.22 0.08
CA LEU A 150 -1.26 -18.15 1.54
C LEU A 150 -0.72 -16.80 2.05
N TRP A 151 0.39 -16.34 1.48
CA TRP A 151 0.97 -15.04 1.82
C TRP A 151 0.04 -13.87 1.49
N ARG A 152 -0.69 -13.92 0.37
CA ARG A 152 -1.71 -12.93 0.03
C ARG A 152 -2.87 -12.93 1.03
N MET A 153 -3.29 -14.11 1.48
CA MET A 153 -4.31 -14.23 2.53
C MET A 153 -3.82 -13.70 3.88
N ALA A 154 -2.55 -13.93 4.21
CA ALA A 154 -1.91 -13.38 5.41
C ALA A 154 -1.92 -11.84 5.38
N LYS A 155 -1.54 -11.25 4.23
CA LYS A 155 -1.65 -9.78 4.02
C LYS A 155 -3.07 -9.27 4.21
N SER A 156 -4.05 -9.91 3.57
CA SER A 156 -5.45 -9.48 3.68
C SER A 156 -5.93 -9.47 5.14
N ASN A 157 -5.59 -10.49 5.94
CA ASN A 157 -5.95 -10.50 7.36
C ASN A 157 -5.24 -9.40 8.14
N LEU A 158 -3.97 -9.12 7.82
CA LEU A 158 -3.22 -8.03 8.46
C LEU A 158 -3.80 -6.66 8.13
N GLU A 159 -4.28 -6.44 6.90
CA GLU A 159 -4.99 -5.23 6.50
C GLU A 159 -6.29 -5.04 7.30
N ASP A 160 -7.04 -6.12 7.56
CA ASP A 160 -8.25 -6.08 8.37
C ASP A 160 -7.93 -5.69 9.83
N VAL A 161 -6.92 -6.33 10.44
CA VAL A 161 -6.43 -5.94 11.78
C VAL A 161 -6.07 -4.45 11.77
N ALA A 162 -5.39 -3.98 10.73
CA ALA A 162 -4.93 -2.60 10.60
C ALA A 162 -6.04 -1.56 10.52
N ASN A 163 -7.16 -1.92 9.90
CA ASN A 163 -8.32 -1.05 9.80
C ASN A 163 -9.15 -1.05 11.09
N ILE A 164 -9.22 -2.19 11.79
CA ILE A 164 -10.06 -2.34 12.99
C ILE A 164 -9.38 -1.73 14.22
N LEU A 165 -8.11 -2.08 14.47
CA LEU A 165 -7.47 -1.81 15.76
C LEU A 165 -7.43 -0.33 16.18
N PRO A 166 -7.14 0.63 15.28
CA PRO A 166 -7.11 2.05 15.64
C PRO A 166 -8.46 2.64 16.03
N SER A 167 -9.57 1.96 15.69
CA SER A 167 -10.94 2.48 15.85
C SER A 167 -11.81 1.68 16.82
N THR A 168 -11.32 0.55 17.34
CA THR A 168 -12.10 -0.34 18.21
C THR A 168 -11.76 -0.16 19.69
N PHE A 169 -12.78 -0.33 20.54
CA PHE A 169 -12.62 -0.38 22.00
C PHE A 169 -12.43 -1.83 22.52
N SER A 170 -12.87 -2.84 21.75
CA SER A 170 -12.67 -4.26 22.06
C SER A 170 -11.77 -4.94 21.04
N VAL A 171 -10.66 -5.48 21.55
CA VAL A 171 -9.60 -6.16 20.78
C VAL A 171 -9.95 -7.60 20.40
N ASP A 172 -11.04 -8.17 20.94
CA ASP A 172 -11.36 -9.60 20.70
C ASP A 172 -11.62 -9.89 19.21
N SER A 173 -12.19 -8.90 18.50
CA SER A 173 -12.45 -8.98 17.06
C SER A 173 -11.20 -9.08 16.19
N VAL A 174 -10.02 -8.71 16.70
CA VAL A 174 -8.76 -8.80 15.95
C VAL A 174 -7.94 -10.03 16.28
N ILE A 175 -8.29 -10.77 17.34
CA ILE A 175 -7.50 -11.96 17.75
C ILE A 175 -7.50 -13.00 16.63
N GLN A 176 -8.67 -13.32 16.09
CA GLN A 176 -8.80 -14.29 15.01
C GLN A 176 -7.99 -13.91 13.77
N PRO A 177 -8.12 -12.70 13.20
CA PRO A 177 -7.32 -12.33 12.04
C PRO A 177 -5.82 -12.26 12.36
N ILE A 178 -5.39 -11.88 13.57
CA ILE A 178 -3.97 -11.97 13.99
C ILE A 178 -3.48 -13.42 13.96
N CYS A 179 -4.23 -14.36 14.53
CA CYS A 179 -3.89 -15.79 14.47
C CYS A 179 -3.80 -16.27 13.02
N MET A 180 -4.72 -15.85 12.15
CA MET A 180 -4.69 -16.19 10.74
C MET A 180 -3.45 -15.63 10.03
N VAL A 181 -3.00 -14.41 10.34
CA VAL A 181 -1.73 -13.88 9.78
C VAL A 181 -0.58 -14.80 10.11
N ALA A 182 -0.46 -15.23 11.38
CA ALA A 182 0.61 -16.13 11.81
C ALA A 182 0.53 -17.50 11.12
N GLU A 183 -0.66 -18.11 11.07
CA GLU A 183 -0.86 -19.43 10.45
C GLU A 183 -0.58 -19.43 8.94
N LEU A 184 -0.93 -18.35 8.24
CA LEU A 184 -0.78 -18.24 6.78
C LEU A 184 0.63 -17.81 6.34
N ALA A 185 1.42 -17.24 7.25
CA ALA A 185 2.79 -16.80 6.98
C ALA A 185 3.87 -17.86 7.30
N MET A 186 3.48 -18.98 7.93
CA MET A 186 4.35 -20.14 8.23
C MET A 186 4.40 -21.16 7.08
#